data_AF-A0A5S4TQ09-F1
#
_entry.id   AF-A0A5S4TQ09-F1
#
_cell.length_a   1.000
_cell.length_b   1.000
_cell.length_c   1.000
_cell.angle_alpha   90.00
_cell.angle_beta   90.00
_cell.angle_gamma   90.00
#
_symmetry.space_group_name_H-M   'P 1'
#
loop_
_entity.id
_entity.type
_entity.pdbx_description
1 polymer ?
#
loop_
_entity_poly.entity_id
_entity_poly.type
_entity_poly.pdbx_seq_one_letter_code
_entity_poly.pdbx_strand_id
1 'polypeptide(L)'
;ASTAIFETIDQANHAARLLGYKVRIVTLDGTELRPGGSFSGGANRQNNTTFIKPELEQVSRDLAQLNEQLRAAEKDVAALQSDVAVKKEELAQLKLSGEQARLAEQKAQMAYQQLKEKQDDLQALLQALSERQENISDHAVIVEQSRIEDALVRITKK
;
A
#
# COMPACT_ATOMS: atom_id res chain seq x y z
N ALA A 1 57.38 -31.08 -28.78
CA ALA A 1 58.33 -30.77 -27.69
C ALA A 1 57.68 -31.14 -26.36
N SER A 2 58.32 -31.96 -25.53
CA SER A 2 57.77 -32.38 -24.25
C SER A 2 57.87 -31.24 -23.23
N THR A 3 56.78 -30.96 -22.51
CA THR A 3 56.73 -29.98 -21.41
C THR A 3 56.39 -30.71 -20.12
N ALA A 4 57.14 -30.49 -19.05
CA ALA A 4 56.84 -31.02 -17.72
C ALA A 4 56.36 -29.90 -16.80
N ILE A 5 55.41 -30.20 -15.91
CA ILE A 5 54.76 -29.23 -15.02
C ILE A 5 55.09 -29.59 -13.57
N PHE A 6 55.49 -28.61 -12.77
CA PHE A 6 55.82 -28.79 -11.35
C PHE A 6 55.11 -27.75 -10.49
N GLU A 7 54.95 -28.05 -9.21
CA GLU A 7 54.28 -27.14 -8.28
C GLU A 7 55.19 -25.97 -7.90
N THR A 8 56.44 -26.28 -7.55
CA THR A 8 57.42 -25.28 -7.09
C THR A 8 58.67 -25.23 -7.97
N ILE A 9 59.35 -24.10 -7.88
CA ILE A 9 60.57 -23.81 -8.63
C ILE A 9 61.74 -24.70 -8.22
N ASP A 10 61.77 -25.12 -6.96
CA ASP A 10 62.81 -26.02 -6.44
C ASP A 10 62.68 -27.42 -7.04
N GLN A 11 61.44 -27.93 -7.14
CA GLN A 11 61.15 -29.20 -7.80
C GLN A 11 61.51 -29.13 -9.29
N ALA A 12 61.13 -28.03 -9.96
CA ALA A 12 61.44 -27.79 -11.36
C ALA A 12 62.95 -27.74 -11.63
N ASN A 13 63.72 -27.05 -10.78
CA ASN A 13 65.18 -26.96 -10.88
C ASN A 13 65.86 -28.32 -10.68
N HIS A 14 65.39 -29.10 -9.70
CA HIS A 14 65.91 -30.44 -9.46
C HIS A 14 65.68 -31.36 -10.69
N ALA A 15 64.46 -31.34 -11.23
CA ALA A 15 64.12 -32.09 -12.43
C ALA A 15 64.90 -31.62 -13.68
N ALA A 16 65.11 -30.32 -13.84
CA ALA A 16 65.87 -29.74 -14.96
C ALA A 16 67.30 -30.28 -15.01
N ARG A 17 67.96 -30.39 -13.86
CA ARG A 17 69.32 -30.93 -13.73
C ARG A 17 69.38 -32.41 -14.07
N LEU A 18 68.44 -33.21 -13.56
CA LEU A 18 68.34 -34.64 -13.87
C LEU A 18 68.11 -34.90 -15.36
N LEU A 19 67.32 -34.06 -16.01
CA LEU A 19 67.00 -34.14 -17.43
C LEU A 19 68.04 -33.44 -18.33
N GLY A 20 69.12 -32.92 -17.75
CA GLY A 20 70.19 -32.22 -18.48
C GLY A 20 69.70 -31.01 -19.27
N TYR A 21 68.67 -30.30 -18.78
CA TYR A 21 68.04 -29.15 -19.45
C TYR A 21 67.60 -29.43 -20.89
N LYS A 22 67.13 -30.65 -21.19
CA LYS A 22 66.61 -31.03 -22.52
C LYS A 22 65.10 -30.83 -22.69
N VAL A 23 64.38 -30.63 -21.58
CA VAL A 23 62.91 -30.57 -21.53
C VAL A 23 62.48 -29.19 -21.06
N ARG A 24 61.40 -28.65 -21.63
CA ARG A 24 60.78 -27.41 -21.16
C ARG A 24 60.04 -27.69 -19.87
N ILE A 25 60.27 -26.89 -18.83
CA ILE A 25 59.62 -27.06 -17.52
C ILE A 25 58.85 -25.79 -17.18
N VAL A 26 57.62 -25.93 -16.70
CA VAL A 26 56.78 -24.81 -16.26
C VAL A 26 56.26 -25.07 -14.85
N THR A 27 56.34 -24.10 -13.96
CA THR A 27 55.79 -24.17 -12.60
C THR A 27 54.38 -23.58 -12.52
N LEU A 28 53.60 -23.94 -11.48
CA LEU A 28 52.25 -23.37 -11.27
C LEU A 28 52.25 -21.85 -11.05
N ASP A 29 53.36 -21.29 -10.55
CA ASP A 29 53.58 -19.84 -10.43
C ASP A 29 53.87 -19.13 -11.77
N GLY A 30 53.96 -19.91 -12.87
CA GLY A 30 54.16 -19.41 -14.22
C GLY A 30 55.64 -19.23 -14.62
N THR A 31 56.59 -19.69 -13.81
CA THR A 31 58.01 -19.67 -14.18
C THR A 31 58.33 -20.76 -15.21
N GLU A 32 59.05 -20.40 -16.27
CA GLU A 32 59.44 -21.32 -17.33
C GLU A 32 60.95 -21.52 -17.37
N LEU A 33 61.39 -22.78 -17.32
CA LEU A 33 62.74 -23.21 -17.68
C LEU A 33 62.73 -23.76 -19.11
N ARG A 34 63.56 -23.16 -19.96
CA ARG A 34 63.71 -23.59 -21.35
C ARG A 34 64.84 -24.62 -21.48
N PRO A 35 64.78 -25.47 -22.53
CA PRO A 35 65.92 -26.29 -22.90
C PRO A 35 67.17 -25.43 -23.10
N GLY A 36 68.32 -25.86 -22.56
CA GLY A 36 69.55 -25.05 -22.52
C GLY A 36 69.71 -24.18 -21.26
N GLY A 37 68.81 -24.30 -20.28
CA GLY A 37 69.02 -23.76 -18.93
C GLY A 37 68.68 -22.28 -18.75
N SER A 38 68.08 -21.65 -19.77
CA SER A 38 67.58 -20.28 -19.62
C SER A 38 66.27 -20.25 -18.83
N PHE A 39 66.14 -19.21 -18.01
CA PHE A 39 65.05 -19.03 -17.08
C PHE A 39 64.21 -17.82 -17.49
N SER A 40 62.89 -17.97 -17.51
CA SER A 40 61.96 -16.86 -17.68
C SER A 40 61.05 -16.80 -16.46
N GLY A 41 61.28 -15.80 -15.60
CA GLY A 41 60.62 -15.67 -14.30
C GLY A 41 59.11 -15.43 -14.37
N GLY A 42 58.39 -16.08 -13.44
CA GLY A 42 56.98 -15.87 -13.13
C GLY A 42 56.81 -15.00 -11.89
N ALA A 43 56.10 -13.89 -12.08
CA ALA A 43 55.32 -13.12 -11.12
C ALA A 43 54.93 -11.86 -11.90
N ASN A 44 53.74 -11.86 -12.49
CA ASN A 44 53.17 -10.67 -13.13
C ASN A 44 53.85 -10.20 -14.45
N ARG A 45 53.91 -11.06 -15.46
CA ARG A 45 53.88 -10.59 -16.85
C ARG A 45 52.46 -10.80 -17.36
N GLN A 46 51.82 -9.72 -17.80
CA GLN A 46 50.45 -9.68 -18.34
C GLN A 46 50.16 -10.88 -19.25
N ASN A 47 49.57 -11.92 -18.67
CA ASN A 47 49.22 -13.13 -19.38
C ASN A 47 47.72 -13.25 -19.33
N ASN A 48 47.12 -12.80 -20.43
CA ASN A 48 45.78 -13.13 -20.87
C ASN A 48 45.72 -14.67 -21.01
N THR A 49 45.50 -15.40 -19.91
CA THR A 49 45.44 -16.86 -19.95
C THR A 49 44.15 -17.25 -20.67
N THR A 50 44.19 -18.28 -21.51
CA THR A 50 42.99 -18.79 -22.20
C THR A 50 41.87 -19.17 -21.23
N PHE A 51 42.21 -19.42 -19.96
CA PHE A 51 41.30 -19.80 -18.88
C PHE A 51 40.55 -18.63 -18.21
N ILE A 52 41.00 -17.37 -18.38
CA ILE A 52 40.30 -16.19 -17.83
C ILE A 52 39.08 -15.81 -18.70
N LYS A 53 39.11 -16.10 -20.00
CA LYS A 53 38.01 -15.73 -20.91
C LYS A 53 36.65 -16.33 -20.52
N PRO A 54 36.54 -17.64 -20.19
CA PRO A 54 35.27 -18.22 -19.75
C PRO A 54 34.73 -17.61 -18.46
N GLU A 55 35.60 -17.29 -17.49
CA GLU A 55 35.18 -16.62 -16.25
C GLU A 55 34.67 -15.21 -16.52
N LEU A 56 35.35 -14.47 -17.39
CA LEU A 56 34.94 -13.11 -17.76
C LEU A 56 33.63 -13.10 -18.55
N GLU A 57 33.42 -14.11 -19.40
CA GLU A 57 32.15 -14.35 -20.11
C GLU A 57 31.02 -14.77 -19.15
N GLN A 58 31.33 -15.54 -18.10
CA GLN A 58 30.34 -15.90 -17.07
C GLN A 58 29.94 -14.67 -16.26
N VAL A 59 30.90 -13.91 -15.75
CA VAL A 59 30.63 -12.67 -15.00
C VAL A 59 29.84 -11.68 -15.85
N SER A 60 30.17 -11.54 -17.15
CA SER A 60 29.44 -10.65 -18.06
C SER A 60 27.98 -11.09 -18.26
N ARG A 61 27.72 -12.40 -18.34
CA ARG A 61 26.36 -12.95 -18.43
C ARG A 61 25.57 -12.71 -17.14
N ASP A 62 26.19 -12.94 -15.99
CA ASP A 62 25.56 -12.72 -14.68
C ASP A 62 25.21 -11.23 -14.49
N LEU A 63 26.10 -10.33 -14.91
CA LEU A 63 25.88 -8.89 -14.88
C LEU A 63 24.72 -8.46 -15.79
N ALA A 64 24.61 -9.05 -16.99
CA ALA A 64 23.50 -8.78 -17.90
C ALA A 64 22.16 -9.25 -17.29
N GLN A 65 22.14 -10.45 -16.72
CA GLN A 65 20.95 -11.00 -16.06
C GLN A 65 20.52 -10.17 -14.86
N LEU A 66 21.46 -9.78 -13.98
CA LEU A 66 21.17 -8.94 -12.82
C LEU A 66 20.65 -7.56 -13.22
N ASN A 67 21.20 -6.97 -14.28
CA ASN A 67 20.70 -5.69 -14.81
C ASN A 67 19.28 -5.80 -15.36
N GLU A 68 18.94 -6.90 -16.03
CA GLU A 68 17.58 -7.14 -16.51
C GLU A 68 16.58 -7.30 -15.35
N GLN A 69 16.96 -8.09 -14.33
CA GLN A 69 16.17 -8.23 -13.10
C GLN A 69 15.99 -6.91 -12.36
N LEU A 70 17.05 -6.10 -12.28
CA LEU A 70 16.99 -4.77 -11.66
C LEU A 70 16.01 -3.86 -12.40
N ARG A 71 16.08 -3.80 -13.73
CA ARG A 71 15.16 -3.01 -14.55
C ARG A 71 13.70 -3.45 -14.41
N ALA A 72 13.47 -4.76 -14.32
CA ALA A 72 12.13 -5.29 -14.07
C ALA A 72 11.61 -4.84 -12.69
N ALA A 73 12.43 -4.99 -11.64
CA ALA A 73 12.08 -4.55 -10.30
C ALA A 73 11.84 -3.03 -10.22
N GLU A 74 12.66 -2.22 -10.88
CA GLU A 74 12.48 -0.76 -10.96
C GLU A 74 11.14 -0.40 -11.62
N LYS A 75 10.76 -1.10 -12.70
CA LYS A 75 9.48 -0.90 -13.36
C LYS A 75 8.30 -1.26 -12.45
N ASP A 76 8.40 -2.37 -11.73
CA ASP A 76 7.37 -2.81 -10.79
C ASP A 76 7.22 -1.82 -9.63
N VAL A 77 8.33 -1.32 -9.08
CA VAL A 77 8.32 -0.28 -8.04
C VAL A 77 7.68 1.00 -8.56
N ALA A 78 8.00 1.44 -9.79
CA ALA A 78 7.39 2.64 -10.37
C ALA A 78 5.87 2.47 -10.56
N ALA A 79 5.42 1.29 -11.02
CA ALA A 79 3.99 0.98 -11.14
C ALA A 79 3.29 1.00 -9.78
N LEU A 80 3.86 0.35 -8.77
CA LEU A 80 3.33 0.34 -7.41
C LEU A 80 3.28 1.74 -6.79
N GLN A 81 4.28 2.59 -7.04
CA GLN A 81 4.26 3.98 -6.58
C GLN A 81 3.12 4.78 -7.21
N SER A 82 2.88 4.59 -8.52
CA SER A 82 1.74 5.19 -9.22
C SER A 82 0.41 4.72 -8.62
N ASP A 83 0.25 3.42 -8.40
CA ASP A 83 -0.97 2.85 -7.81
C ASP A 83 -1.22 3.37 -6.40
N VAL A 84 -0.18 3.48 -5.57
CA VAL A 84 -0.27 4.07 -4.23
C VAL A 84 -0.71 5.53 -4.29
N ALA A 85 -0.22 6.32 -5.25
CA ALA A 85 -0.63 7.70 -5.43
C ALA A 85 -2.13 7.79 -5.80
N VAL A 86 -2.59 6.99 -6.75
CA VAL A 86 -4.00 6.92 -7.15
C VAL A 86 -4.89 6.51 -5.98
N LYS A 87 -4.51 5.45 -5.24
CA LYS A 87 -5.28 4.96 -4.09
C LYS A 87 -5.34 5.98 -2.94
N LYS A 88 -4.30 6.78 -2.74
CA LYS A 88 -4.32 7.87 -1.76
C LYS A 88 -5.30 8.97 -2.15
N GLU A 89 -5.35 9.33 -3.43
CA GLU A 89 -6.31 10.31 -3.93
C GLU A 89 -7.74 9.79 -3.81
N GLU A 90 -8.00 8.55 -4.23
CA GLU A 90 -9.31 7.90 -4.06
C GLU A 90 -9.76 7.90 -2.59
N LEU A 91 -8.85 7.58 -1.66
CA LEU A 91 -9.13 7.60 -0.23
C LEU A 91 -9.46 9.02 0.27
N ALA A 92 -8.75 10.04 -0.21
CA ALA A 92 -9.01 11.43 0.16
C ALA A 92 -10.40 11.87 -0.32
N GLN A 93 -10.76 11.54 -1.57
CA GLN A 93 -12.08 11.83 -2.13
C GLN A 93 -13.19 11.09 -1.36
N LEU A 94 -12.98 9.82 -1.02
CA LEU A 94 -13.96 9.04 -0.26
C LEU A 94 -14.17 9.62 1.15
N LYS A 95 -13.10 10.06 1.82
CA LYS A 95 -13.19 10.75 3.12
C LYS A 95 -14.00 12.05 3.02
N LEU A 96 -13.71 12.86 2.01
CA LEU A 96 -14.44 14.11 1.77
C LEU A 96 -15.94 13.85 1.52
N SER A 97 -16.25 12.87 0.66
CA SER A 97 -17.63 12.46 0.39
C SER A 97 -18.33 11.93 1.65
N GLY A 98 -17.62 11.15 2.48
CA GLY A 98 -18.16 10.65 3.74
C GLY A 98 -18.47 11.76 4.74
N GLU A 99 -17.59 12.75 4.85
CA GLU A 99 -17.80 13.92 5.71
C GLU A 99 -18.98 14.78 5.23
N GLN A 100 -19.11 14.98 3.91
CA GLN A 100 -20.27 15.66 3.33
C GLN A 100 -21.58 14.90 3.59
N ALA A 101 -21.59 13.58 3.43
CA ALA A 101 -22.75 12.74 3.72
C ALA A 101 -23.15 12.84 5.20
N ARG A 102 -22.17 12.79 6.12
CA ARG A 102 -22.40 12.96 7.55
C ARG A 102 -22.98 14.34 7.89
N LEU A 103 -22.49 15.40 7.26
CA LEU A 103 -23.04 16.75 7.45
C LEU A 103 -24.48 16.85 6.90
N ALA A 104 -24.76 16.23 5.75
CA ALA A 104 -26.11 16.18 5.19
C ALA A 104 -27.08 15.43 6.10
N GLU A 105 -26.66 14.29 6.65
CA GLU A 105 -27.43 13.52 7.63
C GLU A 105 -27.73 14.37 8.88
N GLN A 106 -26.73 15.04 9.46
CA GLN A 106 -26.94 15.90 10.62
C GLN A 106 -27.93 17.04 10.33
N LYS A 107 -27.84 17.67 9.15
CA LYS A 107 -28.80 18.70 8.72
C LYS A 107 -30.21 18.16 8.61
N ALA A 108 -30.37 17.00 7.97
CA ALA A 108 -31.67 16.34 7.85
C ALA A 108 -32.25 15.97 9.21
N GLN A 109 -31.42 15.48 10.13
CA GLN A 109 -31.84 15.13 11.49
C GLN A 109 -32.31 16.35 12.29
N MET A 110 -31.58 17.47 12.21
CA MET A 110 -31.99 18.72 12.85
C MET A 110 -33.29 19.26 12.26
N ALA A 111 -33.44 19.23 10.93
CA ALA A 111 -34.68 19.66 10.27
C ALA A 111 -35.87 18.77 10.68
N TYR A 112 -35.65 17.46 10.78
CA TYR A 112 -36.66 16.52 11.27
C TYR A 112 -37.07 16.82 12.71
N GLN A 113 -36.12 17.06 13.61
CA GLN A 113 -36.42 17.43 15.01
C GLN A 113 -37.25 18.71 15.08
N GLN A 114 -36.88 19.75 14.35
CA GLN A 114 -37.64 21.01 14.30
C GLN A 114 -39.06 20.81 13.75
N LEU A 115 -39.22 19.98 12.72
CA LEU A 115 -40.55 19.68 12.19
C LEU A 115 -41.39 18.90 13.19
N LYS A 116 -40.77 17.94 13.89
CA LYS A 116 -41.45 17.13 14.90
C LYS A 116 -41.91 17.99 16.08
N GLU A 117 -41.06 18.88 16.59
CA GLU A 117 -41.45 19.83 17.65
C GLU A 117 -42.64 20.69 17.22
N LYS A 118 -42.60 21.25 16.00
CA LYS A 118 -43.74 22.02 15.46
C LYS A 118 -45.00 21.19 15.32
N GLN A 119 -44.88 19.92 14.93
CA GLN A 119 -46.02 19.01 14.84
C GLN A 119 -46.62 18.77 16.23
N ASP A 120 -45.77 18.48 17.22
CA ASP A 120 -46.19 18.24 18.60
C ASP A 120 -46.88 19.49 19.19
N ASP A 121 -46.33 20.68 18.96
CA ASP A 121 -46.93 21.96 19.36
C ASP A 121 -48.31 22.18 18.71
N LEU A 122 -48.42 21.95 17.40
CA LEU A 122 -49.69 22.08 16.68
C LEU A 122 -50.72 21.07 17.18
N GLN A 123 -50.30 19.85 17.49
CA GLN A 123 -51.17 18.81 18.01
C GLN A 123 -51.68 19.16 19.42
N ALA A 124 -50.81 19.68 20.30
CA ALA A 124 -51.21 20.18 21.60
C ALA A 124 -52.20 21.36 21.49
N LEU A 125 -51.97 22.27 20.55
CA LEU A 125 -52.86 23.41 20.30
C LEU A 125 -54.23 22.96 19.76
N LEU A 126 -54.26 21.99 18.85
CA LEU A 126 -55.51 21.39 18.37
C LEU A 126 -56.29 20.73 19.51
N GLN A 127 -55.61 19.97 20.37
CA GLN A 127 -56.24 19.34 21.52
C GLN A 127 -56.83 20.38 22.49
N ALA A 128 -56.09 21.44 22.80
CA ALA A 128 -56.58 22.52 23.66
C ALA A 128 -57.79 23.25 23.04
N LEU A 129 -57.81 23.43 21.72
CA LEU A 129 -58.95 24.02 21.01
C LEU A 129 -60.18 23.10 21.02
N SER A 130 -60.02 21.79 20.81
CA SER A 130 -61.13 20.85 20.89
C SER A 130 -61.72 20.78 22.30
N GLU A 131 -60.87 20.71 23.33
CA GLU A 131 -61.32 20.74 24.73
C GLU A 131 -62.06 22.04 25.05
N ARG A 132 -61.56 23.18 24.57
CA ARG A 132 -62.26 24.48 24.75
C ARG A 132 -63.61 24.50 24.03
N GLN A 133 -63.70 23.94 22.83
CA GLN A 133 -64.95 23.88 22.07
C GLN A 133 -66.00 23.02 22.77
N GLU A 134 -65.63 21.83 23.25
CA GLU A 134 -66.51 20.94 24.02
C GLU A 134 -67.02 21.62 25.30
N ASN A 135 -66.12 22.26 26.06
CA ASN A 135 -66.51 22.99 27.26
C ASN A 135 -67.49 24.14 26.97
N ILE A 136 -67.33 24.87 25.86
CA ILE A 136 -68.26 25.94 25.46
C ILE A 136 -69.63 25.36 25.07
N SER A 137 -69.66 24.24 24.33
CA SER A 137 -70.93 23.60 23.99
C SER A 137 -71.66 23.09 25.22
N ASP A 138 -70.95 22.47 26.16
CA ASP A 138 -71.54 21.96 27.40
C ASP A 138 -72.08 23.11 28.25
N HIS A 139 -71.33 24.21 28.37
CA HIS A 139 -71.82 25.40 29.06
C HIS A 139 -73.06 26.02 28.40
N ALA A 140 -73.12 26.06 27.07
CA ALA A 140 -74.28 26.58 26.35
C ALA A 140 -75.53 25.71 26.59
N VAL A 141 -75.37 24.38 26.58
CA VAL A 141 -76.45 23.43 26.89
C VAL A 141 -76.94 23.60 28.33
N ILE A 142 -76.03 23.71 29.31
CA ILE A 142 -76.37 23.91 30.72
C ILE A 142 -77.13 25.22 30.94
N VAL A 143 -76.71 26.30 30.29
CA VAL A 143 -77.38 27.61 30.39
C VAL A 143 -78.80 27.55 29.82
N GLU A 144 -78.99 26.93 28.66
CA GLU A 144 -80.34 26.77 28.09
C GLU A 144 -81.20 25.81 28.91
N GLN A 145 -80.64 24.73 29.48
CA GLN A 145 -81.37 23.85 30.39
C GLN A 145 -81.88 24.61 31.63
N SER A 146 -81.00 25.36 32.31
CA SER A 146 -81.37 26.16 33.49
C SER A 146 -82.43 27.21 33.14
N ARG A 147 -82.33 27.85 31.98
CA ARG A 147 -83.34 28.80 31.49
C ARG A 147 -84.70 28.14 31.27
N ILE A 148 -84.73 26.93 30.70
CA ILE A 148 -85.97 26.16 30.49
C ILE A 148 -86.57 25.72 31.83
N GLU A 149 -85.74 25.26 32.77
CA GLU A 149 -86.18 24.89 34.12
C GLU A 149 -86.81 26.08 34.86
N ASP A 150 -86.18 27.25 34.81
CA ASP A 150 -86.75 28.48 35.36
C ASP A 150 -88.07 28.88 34.70
N ALA A 151 -88.19 28.72 33.39
CA ALA A 151 -89.42 29.00 32.66
C ALA A 151 -90.55 28.02 33.04
N LEU A 152 -90.22 26.73 33.21
CA LEU A 152 -91.17 25.71 33.66
C LEU A 152 -91.69 26.04 35.06
N VAL A 153 -90.80 26.34 36.02
CA VAL A 153 -91.20 26.68 37.41
C VAL A 153 -92.13 27.90 37.46
N ARG A 154 -91.94 28.89 36.58
CA ARG A 154 -92.83 30.06 36.49
C ARG A 154 -94.22 29.71 35.97
N ILE A 155 -94.32 28.72 35.08
CA ILE A 155 -95.59 28.24 34.54
C ILE A 155 -96.35 27.41 35.59
N THR A 156 -95.66 26.56 36.37
CA THR A 156 -96.29 25.72 37.40
C THR A 156 -96.71 26.47 38.67
N LYS A 157 -96.23 27.70 38.89
CA LYS A 157 -96.59 28.57 40.04
C LYS A 157 -97.74 29.54 39.75
N LYS A 158 -98.34 29.50 38.55
CA LYS A 158 -99.60 30.18 38.21
C LYS A 158 -100.75 29.19 38.23
#